data_AF-A0A2E6T820-F1
#
_entry.id   AF-A0A2E6T820-F1
#
_cell.length_a   1.000
_cell.length_b   1.000
_cell.length_c   1.000
_cell.angle_alpha   90.00
_cell.angle_beta   90.00
_cell.angle_gamma   90.00
#
_symmetry.space_group_name_H-M   'P 1'
#
loop_
_entity.id
_entity.type
_entity.pdbx_description
1 polymer ?
#
loop_
_entity_poly.entity_id
_entity_poly.type
_entity_poly.pdbx_seq_one_letter_code
_entity_poly.pdbx_strand_id
1 'polypeptide(L)'
;MFEVLEELINIIRERKNSTEQYSYTKRLLSNNTLCREKVMEEVKELVDALNKKKNQVHEAADVIYHMLVLLEANNIKVEEVMSELKKRQGTSGLVEKTRRHDLR
;
A
#
# COMPACT_ATOMS: atom_id res chain seq x y z
N MET A 1 1.57 17.02 4.65
CA MET A 1 0.59 15.96 4.32
C MET A 1 1.27 14.64 3.99
N PHE A 2 2.27 14.60 3.11
CA PHE A 2 3.01 13.35 2.82
C PHE A 2 4.08 12.98 3.85
N GLU A 3 4.51 13.92 4.69
CA GLU A 3 5.50 13.71 5.76
C GLU A 3 5.19 12.51 6.66
N VAL A 4 3.93 12.38 7.12
CA VAL A 4 3.50 11.22 7.94
C VAL A 4 3.69 9.89 7.21
N LEU A 5 3.47 9.86 5.89
CA LEU A 5 3.64 8.65 5.08
C LEU A 5 5.13 8.32 4.89
N GLU A 6 5.96 9.34 4.65
CA GLU A 6 7.42 9.18 4.55
C GLU A 6 8.02 8.68 5.87
N GLU A 7 7.63 9.27 6.99
CA GLU A 7 8.02 8.81 8.33
C GLU A 7 7.59 7.36 8.57
N LEU A 8 6.36 7.00 8.21
CA LEU A 8 5.85 5.64 8.37
C LEU A 8 6.66 4.63 7.55
N ILE A 9 7.00 4.96 6.31
CA ILE A 9 7.85 4.12 5.44
C ILE A 9 9.23 3.93 6.08
N ASN A 10 9.83 5.01 6.60
CA ASN A 10 11.12 4.94 7.27
C ASN A 10 11.05 4.04 8.51
N ILE A 11 10.02 4.18 9.36
CA ILE A 11 9.80 3.32 10.53
C ILE A 11 9.67 1.85 10.11
N ILE A 12 8.93 1.54 9.03
CA ILE A 12 8.78 0.17 8.53
C ILE A 12 10.14 -0.39 8.08
N ARG A 13 10.96 0.41 7.38
CA ARG A 13 12.31 0.03 6.93
C ARG A 13 13.28 -0.17 8.09
N GLU A 14 13.24 0.70 9.09
CA GLU A 14 14.01 0.55 10.32
C GLU A 14 13.66 -0.75 11.03
N ARG A 15 12.36 -1.05 11.20
CA ARG A 15 11.89 -2.31 11.79
C ARG A 15 12.29 -3.53 10.97
N LYS A 16 12.34 -3.42 9.64
CA LYS A 16 12.84 -4.48 8.76
C LYS A 16 14.29 -4.84 9.07
N ASN A 17 15.14 -3.83 9.32
CA ASN A 17 16.57 -4.01 9.57
C ASN A 17 16.94 -4.19 11.05
N SER A 18 16.03 -3.86 11.97
CA SER A 18 16.24 -4.00 13.42
C SER A 18 16.34 -5.47 13.86
N THR A 19 17.16 -5.74 14.88
CA THR A 19 17.26 -7.05 15.54
C THR A 19 16.18 -7.28 16.60
N GLU A 20 15.37 -6.27 16.91
CA GLU A 20 14.30 -6.36 17.89
C GLU A 20 13.18 -7.28 17.42
N GLN A 21 12.91 -8.32 18.21
CA GLN A 21 11.93 -9.36 17.87
C GLN A 21 10.48 -8.98 18.20
N TYR A 22 10.25 -7.89 18.93
CA TYR A 22 8.97 -7.66 19.64
C TYR A 22 7.99 -6.67 18.99
N SER A 23 8.20 -6.24 17.74
CA SER A 23 7.20 -5.39 17.06
C SER A 23 6.25 -6.18 16.15
N TYR A 24 4.96 -5.82 16.16
CA TYR A 24 3.96 -6.39 15.25
C TYR A 24 4.39 -6.28 13.78
N THR A 25 4.98 -5.14 13.39
CA THR A 25 5.52 -4.93 12.05
C THR A 25 6.65 -5.91 11.72
N LYS A 26 7.55 -6.23 12.66
CA LYS A 26 8.60 -7.22 12.43
C LYS A 26 8.03 -8.60 12.10
N ARG A 27 7.00 -9.02 12.86
CA ARG A 27 6.29 -10.29 12.63
C ARG A 27 5.70 -10.34 11.22
N LEU A 28 5.04 -9.26 10.79
CA LEU A 28 4.54 -9.13 9.42
C LEU A 28 5.69 -9.23 8.40
N LEU A 29 6.73 -8.41 8.55
CA LEU A 29 7.88 -8.38 7.63
C LEU A 29 8.59 -9.73 7.50
N SER A 30 8.59 -10.55 8.56
CA SER A 30 9.14 -11.91 8.54
C SER A 30 8.19 -12.98 7.95
N ASN A 31 6.90 -12.68 7.77
CA ASN A 31 5.89 -13.62 7.30
C ASN A 31 5.05 -13.01 6.17
N ASN A 32 5.50 -13.24 4.94
CA ASN A 32 4.85 -12.72 3.74
C ASN A 32 3.40 -13.23 3.58
N THR A 33 3.12 -14.47 3.99
CA THR A 33 1.76 -15.02 3.96
C THR A 33 0.84 -14.20 4.87
N LEU A 34 1.28 -13.92 6.11
CA LEU A 34 0.53 -13.11 7.05
C LEU A 34 0.33 -11.66 6.53
N CYS A 35 1.33 -11.06 5.87
CA CYS A 35 1.16 -9.76 5.23
C CYS A 35 0.03 -9.78 4.18
N ARG A 36 0.02 -10.79 3.29
CA ARG A 36 -1.00 -10.90 2.25
C ARG A 36 -2.39 -11.10 2.85
N GLU A 37 -2.52 -11.97 3.86
CA GLU A 37 -3.78 -12.20 4.56
C GLU A 37 -4.32 -10.92 5.19
N LYS A 38 -3.47 -10.16 5.90
CA LYS A 38 -3.87 -8.87 6.47
C LYS A 38 -4.31 -7.87 5.40
N VAL A 39 -3.57 -7.71 4.31
CA VAL A 39 -3.98 -6.78 3.23
C VAL A 39 -5.36 -7.15 2.67
N MET A 40 -5.64 -8.44 2.48
CA MET A 40 -6.96 -8.88 2.00
C MET A 40 -8.08 -8.65 3.02
N GLU A 41 -7.79 -8.84 4.30
CA GLU A 41 -8.71 -8.54 5.41
C GLU A 41 -9.05 -7.05 5.46
N GLU A 42 -8.04 -6.17 5.52
CA GLU A 42 -8.24 -4.72 5.64
C GLU A 42 -9.00 -4.15 4.44
N VAL A 43 -8.73 -4.65 3.22
CA VAL A 43 -9.47 -4.20 2.02
C VAL A 43 -10.94 -4.58 2.12
N LYS A 44 -11.24 -5.77 2.66
CA LYS A 44 -12.63 -6.19 2.88
C LYS A 44 -13.29 -5.34 3.96
N GLU A 45 -12.60 -5.07 5.05
CA GLU A 45 -13.10 -4.21 6.14
C GLU A 45 -13.36 -2.78 5.67
N LEU A 46 -12.47 -2.22 4.84
CA LEU A 46 -12.68 -0.92 4.21
C LEU A 46 -13.95 -0.90 3.33
N VAL A 47 -14.16 -1.93 2.49
CA VAL A 47 -15.37 -2.02 1.66
C VAL A 47 -16.63 -2.08 2.55
N ASP A 48 -16.60 -2.88 3.61
CA ASP A 48 -17.71 -2.97 4.57
C ASP A 48 -17.94 -1.66 5.32
N ALA A 49 -16.89 -0.96 5.72
CA ALA A 49 -16.94 0.34 6.39
C ALA A 49 -17.54 1.42 5.49
N LEU A 50 -17.20 1.43 4.20
CA LEU A 50 -17.81 2.32 3.21
C LEU A 50 -19.31 2.06 3.05
N ASN A 51 -19.72 0.78 3.01
CA ASN A 51 -21.14 0.39 2.92
C ASN A 51 -21.92 0.82 4.18
N LYS A 52 -21.34 0.61 5.36
CA LYS A 52 -21.95 0.94 6.65
C LYS A 52 -21.82 2.42 7.03
N LYS A 53 -21.04 3.19 6.28
CA LYS A 53 -20.66 4.59 6.57
C LYS A 53 -20.09 4.79 7.97
N LYS A 54 -19.26 3.85 8.43
CA LYS A 54 -18.65 3.86 9.78
C LYS A 54 -17.18 3.44 9.68
N ASN A 55 -16.29 4.10 10.43
CA ASN A 55 -14.86 3.79 10.52
C ASN A 55 -14.06 3.90 9.20
N GLN A 56 -14.58 4.52 8.15
CA GLN A 56 -13.98 4.48 6.80
C GLN A 56 -12.53 4.99 6.76
N VAL A 57 -12.23 6.04 7.54
CA VAL A 57 -10.88 6.62 7.62
C VAL A 57 -9.91 5.67 8.32
N HIS A 58 -10.39 4.94 9.34
CA HIS A 58 -9.59 3.97 10.09
C HIS A 58 -9.19 2.80 9.20
N GLU A 59 -10.17 2.15 8.57
CA GLU A 59 -9.91 1.03 7.67
C GLU A 59 -9.06 1.45 6.45
N ALA A 60 -9.24 2.68 5.95
CA ALA A 60 -8.41 3.19 4.86
C ALA A 60 -6.95 3.37 5.30
N ALA A 61 -6.71 3.82 6.53
CA ALA A 61 -5.37 3.93 7.08
C ALA A 61 -4.73 2.54 7.27
N ASP A 62 -5.49 1.55 7.72
CA ASP A 62 -4.99 0.18 7.92
C ASP A 62 -4.66 -0.50 6.59
N VAL A 63 -5.48 -0.32 5.56
CA VAL A 63 -5.15 -0.75 4.19
C VAL A 63 -3.82 -0.15 3.72
N ILE A 64 -3.62 1.16 3.89
CA ILE A 64 -2.39 1.83 3.49
C ILE A 64 -1.21 1.26 4.26
N TYR A 65 -1.30 1.15 5.59
CA TYR A 65 -0.24 0.61 6.44
C TYR A 65 0.14 -0.81 6.03
N HIS A 66 -0.83 -1.72 5.93
CA HIS A 66 -0.58 -3.11 5.58
C HIS A 66 -0.05 -3.28 4.15
N MET A 67 -0.48 -2.44 3.21
CA MET A 67 0.07 -2.40 1.86
C MET A 67 1.55 -2.00 1.86
N LEU A 68 1.95 -0.96 2.60
CA LEU A 68 3.35 -0.53 2.70
C LEU A 68 4.22 -1.63 3.31
N VAL A 69 3.75 -2.30 4.36
CA VAL A 69 4.46 -3.43 4.98
C VAL A 69 4.60 -4.59 4.01
N LEU A 70 3.56 -4.93 3.24
CA LEU A 70 3.63 -5.97 2.22
C LEU A 70 4.66 -5.65 1.12
N LEU A 71 4.68 -4.40 0.63
CA LEU A 71 5.65 -3.97 -0.39
C LEU A 71 7.09 -4.13 0.13
N GLU A 72 7.37 -3.61 1.31
CA GLU A 72 8.70 -3.70 1.93
C GLU A 72 9.08 -5.16 2.25
N ALA A 73 8.14 -6.01 2.67
CA ALA A 73 8.37 -7.45 2.86
C ALA A 73 8.75 -8.18 1.55
N ASN A 74 8.35 -7.65 0.39
CA ASN A 74 8.69 -8.17 -0.94
C ASN A 74 9.83 -7.40 -1.61
N ASN A 75 10.52 -6.51 -0.89
CA ASN A 75 11.59 -5.65 -1.42
C ASN A 75 11.14 -4.75 -2.59
N ILE A 76 9.85 -4.39 -2.64
CA ILE A 76 9.32 -3.42 -3.60
C ILE A 76 9.35 -2.07 -2.90
N LYS A 77 10.07 -1.11 -3.48
CA LYS A 77 10.19 0.23 -2.91
C LYS A 77 8.94 1.04 -3.22
N VAL A 78 8.42 1.76 -2.22
CA VAL A 78 7.25 2.63 -2.40
C VAL A 78 7.50 3.68 -3.49
N GLU A 79 8.75 4.13 -3.62
CA GLU A 79 9.20 5.06 -4.66
C GLU A 79 8.97 4.50 -6.08
N GLU A 80 9.10 3.19 -6.28
CA GLU A 80 8.79 2.54 -7.56
C GLU A 80 7.29 2.58 -7.85
N VAL A 81 6.45 2.34 -6.85
CA VAL A 81 4.99 2.46 -6.95
C VAL A 81 4.59 3.91 -7.24
N MET A 82 5.22 4.89 -6.58
CA MET A 82 4.96 6.31 -6.84
C MET A 82 5.35 6.73 -8.25
N SER A 83 6.47 6.20 -8.77
CA SER A 83 6.88 6.41 -10.16
C SER A 83 5.83 5.86 -11.13
N GLU A 84 5.30 4.67 -10.87
CA GLU A 84 4.21 4.08 -11.65
C GLU A 84 2.91 4.89 -11.57
N LEU A 85 2.51 5.33 -10.37
CA LEU A 85 1.34 6.21 -10.20
C LEU A 85 1.51 7.54 -10.94
N LYS A 86 2.71 8.13 -10.94
CA LYS A 86 3.00 9.36 -11.70
C LYS A 86 2.79 9.18 -13.20
N LYS A 87 3.16 8.03 -13.77
CA LYS A 87 2.88 7.72 -15.19
C LYS A 87 1.38 7.67 -15.48
N ARG A 88 0.58 7.13 -14.54
CA ARG A 88 -0.88 7.08 -14.64
C ARG A 88 -1.53 8.46 -14.50
N GLN A 89 -0.99 9.34 -13.66
CA GLN A 89 -1.47 10.72 -13.54
C GLN A 89 -1.30 11.50 -14.86
N GLY A 90 -0.20 11.27 -15.58
CA GLY A 90 0.04 11.89 -16.89
C GLY A 90 -0.77 11.27 -18.04
N THR A 91 -1.45 10.16 -17.79
CA THR A 91 -2.17 9.39 -18.80
C THR A 91 -3.61 9.24 -18.34
N SER A 92 -4.43 10.26 -18.60
CA SER A 92 -5.89 10.09 -18.57
C SER A 92 -6.23 8.84 -19.40
N GLY A 93 -6.92 7.85 -18.80
CA GLY A 93 -7.26 6.58 -19.47
C GLY A 93 -8.08 6.75 -20.77
N LEU A 94 -8.53 7.97 -21.07
CA LEU A 94 -9.09 8.36 -22.36
C LEU A 94 -8.03 8.42 -23.47
N VAL A 95 -6.84 8.95 -23.18
CA VAL A 95 -5.73 9.10 -24.16
C VAL A 95 -5.16 7.74 -24.59
N GLU A 96 -5.09 6.78 -23.67
CA GLU A 96 -4.71 5.38 -23.95
C GLU A 96 -5.76 4.60 -24.73
N LYS A 97 -7.04 4.98 -24.63
CA LYS A 97 -8.11 4.40 -25.46
C LYS A 97 -8.04 4.94 -26.89
N THR A 98 -7.81 6.25 -27.06
CA THR A 98 -7.66 6.88 -28.38
C THR A 98 -6.43 6.36 -29.13
N ARG A 99 -5.26 6.25 -28.48
CA ARG A 99 -4.05 5.71 -29.11
C ARG A 99 -4.18 4.24 -29.57
N ARG A 100 -5.02 3.44 -28.92
CA ARG A 100 -5.29 2.05 -29.36
C ARG A 100 -6.25 1.97 -30.55
N HIS A 101 -7.04 3.01 -30.80
CA HIS A 101 -7.99 3.06 -31.90
C HIS A 101 -7.36 3.67 -33.16
N ASP A 102 -6.42 4.60 -33.03
CA ASP A 102 -5.72 5.24 -34.17
C ASP A 102 -4.60 4.37 -34.78
N LEU A 103 -4.25 3.26 -34.13
CA LEU A 103 -3.27 2.27 -34.62
C LEU A 103 -3.93 1.07 -35.32
N ARG A 104 -5.24 1.16 -35.64
CA ARG A 104 -6.00 0.13 -36.37
C ARG A 104 -6.52 0.65 -37.69
#